data_AF-A0A6A4BDD5-F1
#
_entry.id   AF-A0A6A4BDD5-F1
#
_cell.length_a   1.000
_cell.length_b   1.000
_cell.length_c   1.000
_cell.angle_alpha   90.00
_cell.angle_beta   90.00
_cell.angle_gamma   90.00
#
_symmetry.space_group_name_H-M   'P 1'
#
loop_
_entity.id
_entity.type
_entity.pdbx_description
1 polymer ?
#
loop_
_entity_poly.entity_id
_entity_poly.type
_entity_poly.pdbx_seq_one_letter_code
_entity_poly.pdbx_strand_id
1 'polypeptide(L)' 'MMDSGTTCGMKILASYVSSEGKLKGLDKSCVGEMPVFDLTVSADYQTNFFSTDDVYDGAFNSSLSSPQ' A
#
# COMPACT_ATOMS: atom_id res chain seq x y z
N MET A 1 29.99 -6.13 -2.31
CA MET A 1 29.55 -5.16 -1.28
C MET A 1 28.23 -4.62 -1.79
N MET A 2 27.12 -5.03 -1.17
CA MET A 2 25.80 -4.62 -1.62
C MET A 2 25.59 -3.21 -1.08
N ASP A 3 25.70 -2.20 -1.94
CA ASP A 3 25.16 -0.89 -1.66
C ASP A 3 23.63 -1.04 -1.73
N SER A 4 23.05 -1.64 -0.67
CA SER A 4 21.61 -1.82 -0.52
C SER A 4 21.03 -0.44 -0.20
N GLY A 5 20.90 0.41 -1.23
CA GLY A 5 20.42 1.77 -1.12
C GLY A 5 19.19 1.83 -0.20
N THR A 6 19.29 2.66 0.84
CA THR A 6 18.24 2.80 1.86
C THR A 6 16.90 3.09 1.18
N THR A 7 15.93 2.18 1.32
CA THR A 7 14.60 2.35 0.72
C THR A 7 13.89 3.56 1.32
N CYS A 8 12.96 4.17 0.58
CA CYS A 8 12.19 5.30 1.11
C CYS A 8 11.43 4.93 2.40
N GLY A 9 10.88 3.71 2.48
CA GLY A 9 10.26 3.21 3.71
C GLY A 9 11.21 3.18 4.90
N MET A 10 12.47 2.79 4.69
CA MET A 10 13.50 2.80 5.73
C MET A 10 13.86 4.23 6.17
N LYS A 11 13.93 5.19 5.24
CA LYS A 11 14.16 6.62 5.55
C LYS A 11 13.03 7.20 6.40
N ILE A 12 11.78 6.93 6.01
CA ILE A 12 10.58 7.31 6.77
C ILE A 12 10.65 6.73 8.19
N LEU A 13 10.90 5.42 8.33
CA LEU A 13 10.97 4.76 9.62
C LEU A 13 12.10 5.33 10.50
N ALA A 14 13.28 5.55 9.92
CA ALA A 14 14.39 6.18 10.64
C ALA A 14 14.00 7.58 11.15
N SER A 15 13.38 8.41 10.32
CA SER A 15 12.93 9.75 10.72
C SER A 15 11.86 9.71 11.83
N TYR A 16 10.98 8.72 11.82
CA TYR A 16 9.99 8.50 12.88
C TYR A 16 10.68 8.21 14.23
N VAL A 17 11.67 7.31 14.22
CA VAL A 17 12.42 6.96 15.43
C VAL A 17 13.23 8.15 15.93
N SER A 18 13.94 8.85 15.04
CA SER A 18 14.73 10.04 15.39
C SER A 18 13.86 11.21 15.89
N SER A 19 12.57 11.24 15.56
CA SER A 19 11.61 12.24 16.04
C SER A 19 10.81 11.78 17.27
N GLU A 20 11.25 10.73 17.97
CA GLU A 20 10.57 10.18 19.16
C GLU A 20 9.13 9.74 18.88
N GLY A 21 8.87 9.24 17.66
CA GLY A 21 7.55 8.83 17.20
C GLY A 21 6.60 9.98 16.85
N LYS A 22 7.10 11.21 16.70
CA LYS A 22 6.28 12.36 16.30
C LYS A 22 6.04 12.33 14.80
N LEU A 23 4.79 12.12 14.37
CA LEU A 23 4.42 12.12 12.95
C LEU A 23 4.75 13.43 12.22
N LYS A 24 4.77 14.56 12.95
CA LYS A 24 5.19 15.86 12.40
C LYS A 24 6.69 15.91 12.03
N GLY A 25 7.50 15.02 12.59
CA GLY A 25 8.94 14.91 12.32
C GLY A 25 9.30 13.90 11.24
N LEU A 26 8.31 13.33 10.54
CA LEU A 26 8.57 12.44 9.41
C LEU A 26 9.22 13.19 8.26
N ASP A 27 10.37 12.69 7.80
CA ASP A 27 10.98 13.13 6.55
C ASP A 27 10.36 12.36 5.39
N LYS A 28 9.47 13.04 4.65
CA LYS A 28 8.75 12.49 3.50
C LYS A 28 9.35 12.91 2.16
N SER A 29 10.53 13.52 2.15
CA SER A 29 11.18 13.99 0.92
C SER A 29 11.29 12.88 -0.13
N CYS A 30 11.67 11.66 0.27
CA CYS A 30 11.79 10.52 -0.63
C CYS A 30 10.45 10.04 -1.23
N VAL A 31 9.30 10.37 -0.62
CA VAL A 31 7.99 9.92 -1.10
C VAL A 31 7.67 10.55 -2.46
N GLY A 32 8.10 11.79 -2.68
CA GLY A 32 7.92 12.48 -3.96
C GLY A 32 8.73 11.87 -5.11
N GLU A 33 9.75 11.07 -4.81
CA GLU A 33 10.60 10.38 -5.80
C GLU A 33 10.10 8.95 -6.10
N MET A 34 9.18 8.43 -5.29
CA MET A 34 8.61 7.10 -5.49
C MET A 34 7.64 7.12 -6.68
N PRO A 35 7.57 6.02 -7.46
CA PRO A 35 6.51 5.88 -8.46
C PRO A 35 5.15 6.02 -7.79
N VAL A 36 4.17 6.53 -8.55
CA VAL A 36 2.78 6.61 -8.09
C VAL A 36 2.35 5.21 -7.66
N PHE A 37 1.85 5.13 -6.43
CA PHE A 37 1.36 3.87 -5.89
C PHE A 37 0.00 3.57 -6.53
N ASP A 38 0.02 2.76 -7.59
CA ASP A 38 -1.18 2.28 -8.25
C ASP A 38 -1.63 0.99 -7.58
N LEU A 39 -2.72 1.07 -6.83
CA LEU A 39 -3.34 -0.08 -6.20
C LEU A 39 -4.38 -0.74 -7.09
N THR A 40 -4.69 -0.19 -8.27
CA THR A 40 -5.80 -0.63 -9.11
C THR A 40 -5.74 -2.14 -9.36
N VAL A 41 -6.74 -2.85 -8.85
CA VAL A 41 -6.88 -4.30 -9.03
C VAL A 41 -7.65 -4.57 -10.32
N SER A 42 -7.24 -5.54 -11.14
CA SER A 42 -8.02 -5.88 -12.35
C SER A 42 -9.40 -6.43 -11.97
N ALA A 43 -10.42 -6.18 -12.80
CA ALA A 43 -11.78 -6.66 -12.54
C ALA A 43 -11.84 -8.19 -12.32
N ASP A 44 -11.01 -8.96 -13.05
CA ASP A 44 -10.90 -10.41 -12.85
C ASP A 44 -10.39 -10.74 -11.45
N TYR A 45 -9.42 -10.00 -10.91
CA TYR A 45 -8.95 -10.24 -9.55
C TYR A 45 -9.99 -9.82 -8.50
N GLN A 46 -10.67 -8.69 -8.71
CA GLN A 46 -11.74 -8.20 -7.82
C GLN A 46 -12.84 -9.26 -7.68
N THR A 47 -13.32 -9.80 -8.79
CA THR A 47 -14.40 -10.80 -8.80
C THR A 47 -13.94 -12.18 -8.33
N ASN A 48 -12.83 -12.70 -8.85
CA ASN A 48 -12.43 -14.10 -8.60
C ASN A 48 -11.85 -14.34 -7.20
N PHE A 49 -11.21 -13.34 -6.58
CA PHE A 49 -10.56 -13.51 -5.27
C PHE A 49 -11.31 -12.82 -4.14
N PHE A 50 -11.98 -11.70 -4.44
CA PHE A 50 -12.64 -10.90 -3.41
C PHE A 50 -14.17 -10.93 -3.54
N SER A 51 -14.71 -11.46 -4.65
CA SER A 51 -16.15 -11.47 -4.96
C SER A 51 -16.80 -10.10 -4.69
N THR A 52 -16.17 -9.05 -5.20
CA THR A 52 -16.63 -7.67 -5.11
C THR A 52 -16.36 -6.93 -6.41
N ASP A 53 -17.09 -5.84 -6.60
CA ASP A 53 -16.92 -4.88 -7.70
C ASP A 53 -16.04 -3.68 -7.29
N ASP A 54 -15.75 -3.54 -5.99
CA ASP A 54 -14.81 -2.57 -5.42
C ASP A 54 -14.07 -3.22 -4.24
N VAL A 55 -12.74 -3.28 -4.32
CA VAL A 55 -11.91 -3.94 -3.30
C VAL A 55 -11.54 -3.03 -2.13
N TYR A 56 -11.94 -1.75 -2.15
CA TYR A 56 -11.58 -0.78 -1.12
C TYR A 56 -12.75 -0.35 -0.23
N ASP A 57 -13.98 -0.68 -0.60
CA ASP A 57 -15.18 -0.37 0.20
C ASP A 57 -15.48 -1.43 1.28
N GLY A 58 -14.84 -2.60 1.18
CA GLY A 58 -15.02 -3.74 2.09
C GLY A 58 -16.34 -4.48 1.92
N ALA A 59 -17.08 -4.22 0.84
CA ALA A 59 -18.32 -4.92 0.53
C ALA A 59 -18.04 -6.29 -0.10
N PHE A 60 -18.92 -7.25 0.18
CA PHE A 60 -18.92 -8.55 -0.46
C PHE A 60 -20.19 -8.68 -1.31
N ASN A 61 -20.02 -9.09 -2.56
CA ASN A 61 -21.12 -9.34 -3.49
C ASN A 61 -21.27 -10.85 -3.70
N SER A 62 -22.22 -11.45 -2.99
CA SER A 62 -22.49 -12.89 -3.07
C SER A 62 -22.90 -13.36 -4.47
N SER A 63 -23.42 -12.47 -5.32
CA SER A 63 -23.77 -12.80 -6.71
C SER A 63 -22.54 -13.10 -7.58
N LEU A 64 -21.36 -12.62 -7.15
CA LEU A 64 -20.07 -12.87 -7.80
C LEU A 64 -19.36 -14.10 -7.22
N SER A 65 -19.85 -14.64 -6.11
CA SER A 65 -19.30 -15.86 -5.52
C SER A 65 -19.90 -17.09 -6.21
N SER A 66 -19.06 -18.06 -6.55
CA SER A 66 -19.55 -19.33 -7.09
C SER A 66 -20.33 -20.09 -6.01
N PRO A 67 -21.51 -20.66 -6.32
CA PRO A 67 -22.22 -21.53 -5.37
C PRO A 67 -21.33 -22.72 -5.01
N GLN A 68 -21.19 -23.00 -3.71
CA GLN A 68 -20.53 -24.20 -3.19
C GLN A 68 -21.44 -25.43 -3.32
#